data_AF-A0AAJ0BNV3-F1
#
_entry.id   AF-A0AAJ0BNV3-F1
#
_cell.length_a   1.000
_cell.length_b   1.000
_cell.length_c   1.000
_cell.angle_alpha   90.00
_cell.angle_beta   90.00
_cell.angle_gamma   90.00
#
_symmetry.space_group_name_H-M   'P 1'
#
loop_
_entity.id
_entity.type
_entity.pdbx_description
1 polymer ?
#
loop_
_entity_poly.entity_id
_entity_poly.type
_entity_poly.pdbx_seq_one_letter_code
_entity_poly.pdbx_strand_id
1 'polypeptide(L)'
;MQLSVAAALLACTAVQAFSDSSPFVLFSTAELPVPPSDVQLQTNSKVIAAAQQLLDACPTDRYILVSQPNVHAADIRDGADGRCNLPNLCRAVAAETTRGRFSVAEVIGQVSGKPLADHVVAACAAKGKVAQVERVELAHLPALGEAEKRREVLADNDHELGLLLDALEGEYTVVMFSDPNEFKAYEPEFAEPVHMDLKRHADEELSFAGIRRKSNSTSSLPLFEKYQFFTPAVFSGLIALIVLMTILGVGLKALASLEVSYGAFDKEMGPAAQKKQG
;
A
#
# COMPACT_ATOMS: atom_id res chain seq x y z
N MET A 1 26.30 28.73 -7.92
CA MET A 1 25.66 27.85 -6.93
C MET A 1 24.40 27.30 -7.56
N GLN A 2 24.33 26.00 -7.79
CA GLN A 2 23.21 25.34 -8.47
C GLN A 2 22.00 25.34 -7.54
N LEU A 3 20.89 25.89 -8.04
CA LEU A 3 19.59 25.91 -7.38
C LEU A 3 18.86 24.60 -7.73
N SER A 4 18.80 23.66 -6.79
CA SER A 4 17.87 22.54 -6.87
C SER A 4 16.55 22.94 -6.22
N VAL A 5 15.64 23.48 -7.02
CA VAL A 5 14.23 23.65 -6.67
C VAL A 5 13.50 22.37 -7.08
N ALA A 6 13.13 21.55 -6.11
CA ALA A 6 12.15 20.49 -6.30
C ALA A 6 11.50 20.16 -4.95
N ALA A 7 10.41 20.85 -4.63
CA ALA A 7 9.51 20.45 -3.56
C ALA A 7 8.07 20.64 -4.05
N ALA A 8 7.70 19.84 -5.04
CA ALA A 8 6.31 19.54 -5.38
C ALA A 8 6.09 18.06 -5.07
N LEU A 9 5.56 17.75 -3.89
CA LEU A 9 4.99 16.44 -3.54
C LEU A 9 3.71 16.75 -2.75
N LEU A 10 2.58 16.79 -3.46
CA LEU A 10 1.61 15.70 -3.61
C LEU A 10 0.70 15.56 -2.37
N ALA A 11 -0.48 16.17 -2.48
CA ALA A 11 -1.66 15.69 -1.78
C ALA A 11 -2.02 14.33 -2.39
N CYS A 12 -1.59 13.24 -1.75
CA CYS A 12 -2.11 11.92 -2.07
C CYS A 12 -3.50 11.80 -1.46
N THR A 13 -4.52 11.85 -2.32
CA THR A 13 -5.77 11.14 -2.07
C THR A 13 -5.42 9.70 -1.66
N ALA A 14 -6.19 9.11 -0.74
CA ALA A 14 -6.11 7.68 -0.49
C ALA A 14 -6.55 6.96 -1.77
N VAL A 15 -5.60 6.75 -2.68
CA VAL A 15 -5.78 5.94 -3.88
C VAL A 15 -6.08 4.53 -3.39
N GLN A 16 -7.13 3.91 -3.95
CA GLN A 16 -7.40 2.47 -3.91
C GLN A 16 -6.26 1.72 -4.62
N ALA A 17 -5.04 1.84 -4.11
CA ALA A 17 -3.82 1.62 -4.89
C ALA A 17 -3.54 0.16 -5.25
N PHE A 18 -4.31 -0.79 -4.69
CA PHE A 18 -4.08 -2.24 -4.80
C PHE A 18 -5.40 -3.04 -4.87
N SER A 19 -6.50 -2.44 -5.33
CA SER A 19 -7.78 -3.17 -5.46
C SER A 19 -7.74 -4.27 -6.53
N ASP A 20 -6.81 -4.19 -7.48
CA ASP A 20 -6.64 -5.14 -8.59
C ASP A 20 -5.37 -5.99 -8.43
N SER A 21 -4.81 -6.07 -7.23
CA SER A 21 -3.70 -6.97 -6.93
C SER A 21 -4.12 -8.11 -6.01
N SER A 22 -3.39 -9.22 -6.14
CA SER A 22 -3.68 -10.45 -5.41
C SER A 22 -2.41 -11.06 -4.83
N PRO A 23 -2.49 -11.79 -3.71
CA PRO A 23 -1.34 -12.44 -3.11
C PRO A 23 -0.91 -13.66 -3.93
N PHE A 24 0.39 -13.91 -3.91
CA PHE A 24 0.99 -15.13 -4.40
C PHE A 24 1.80 -15.76 -3.28
N VAL A 25 1.51 -17.02 -2.97
CA VAL A 25 2.19 -17.76 -1.90
C VAL A 25 2.67 -19.09 -2.46
N LEU A 26 3.96 -19.35 -2.38
CA LEU A 26 4.58 -20.61 -2.72
C LEU A 26 5.31 -21.12 -1.50
N PHE A 27 5.04 -22.35 -1.11
CA PHE A 27 5.79 -23.02 -0.06
C PHE A 27 6.05 -24.48 -0.44
N SER A 28 7.17 -24.99 0.05
CA SER A 28 7.62 -26.34 -0.26
C SER A 28 8.21 -27.00 0.96
N THR A 29 8.01 -28.31 1.02
CA THR A 29 8.69 -29.20 1.96
C THR A 29 10.15 -29.47 1.54
N ALA A 30 10.58 -29.05 0.35
CA ALA A 30 11.98 -29.08 -0.08
C ALA A 30 12.64 -27.70 0.02
N GLU A 31 13.98 -27.67 0.02
CA GLU A 31 14.72 -26.41 -0.02
C GLU A 31 14.54 -25.73 -1.37
N LEU A 32 14.21 -24.44 -1.34
CA LEU A 32 14.06 -23.61 -2.52
C LEU A 32 15.18 -22.57 -2.54
N PRO A 33 15.82 -22.32 -3.69
CA PRO A 33 16.86 -21.30 -3.81
C PRO A 33 16.24 -19.89 -3.88
N VAL A 34 15.54 -19.49 -2.82
CA VAL A 34 14.79 -18.22 -2.77
C VAL A 34 15.77 -17.06 -2.61
N PRO A 35 15.83 -16.12 -3.56
CA PRO A 35 16.64 -14.93 -3.40
C PRO A 35 16.08 -14.06 -2.26
N PRO A 36 16.92 -13.44 -1.43
CA PRO A 36 16.44 -12.48 -0.43
C PRO A 36 15.74 -11.33 -1.14
N SER A 37 14.43 -11.17 -0.89
CA SER A 37 13.62 -10.13 -1.49
C SER A 37 12.56 -9.66 -0.50
N ASP A 38 12.61 -8.37 -0.15
CA ASP A 38 11.60 -7.69 0.67
C ASP A 38 10.50 -7.03 -0.20
N VAL A 39 10.46 -7.34 -1.50
CA VAL A 39 9.59 -6.66 -2.46
C VAL A 39 8.17 -7.20 -2.36
N GLN A 40 7.31 -6.45 -1.67
CA GLN A 40 5.90 -6.80 -1.43
C GLN A 40 4.99 -6.59 -2.65
N LEU A 41 5.41 -5.79 -3.64
CA LEU A 41 4.64 -5.47 -4.84
C LEU A 41 5.41 -5.86 -6.10
N GLN A 42 4.87 -6.77 -6.91
CA GLN A 42 5.49 -7.19 -8.16
C GLN A 42 4.47 -7.41 -9.28
N THR A 43 4.93 -7.42 -10.53
CA THR A 43 4.07 -7.78 -11.68
C THR A 43 3.95 -9.29 -11.80
N ASN A 44 2.83 -9.76 -12.35
CA ASN A 44 2.60 -11.18 -12.63
C ASN A 44 3.78 -11.84 -13.39
N SER A 45 4.36 -11.16 -14.37
CA SER A 45 5.49 -11.65 -15.17
C SER A 45 6.74 -11.93 -14.34
N LYS A 46 7.05 -11.07 -13.36
CA LYS A 46 8.20 -11.25 -12.46
C LYS A 46 7.96 -12.38 -11.48
N VAL A 47 6.75 -12.45 -10.92
CA VAL A 47 6.37 -13.50 -9.95
C VAL A 47 6.35 -14.87 -10.61
N ILE A 48 5.76 -14.99 -11.81
CA ILE A 48 5.75 -16.24 -12.57
C ILE A 48 7.17 -16.65 -12.96
N ALA A 49 8.00 -15.73 -13.45
CA ALA A 49 9.39 -16.05 -13.80
C ALA A 49 10.19 -16.53 -12.58
N ALA A 50 10.02 -15.88 -11.42
CA ALA A 50 10.65 -16.31 -10.18
C ALA A 50 10.14 -17.68 -9.73
N ALA A 51 8.83 -17.92 -9.76
CA ALA A 51 8.25 -19.21 -9.44
C ALA A 51 8.78 -20.32 -10.38
N GLN A 52 8.82 -20.08 -11.68
CA GLN A 52 9.38 -21.00 -12.66
C GLN A 52 10.85 -21.35 -12.35
N GLN A 53 11.68 -20.35 -12.06
CA GLN A 53 13.08 -20.56 -11.68
C GLN A 53 13.24 -21.40 -10.41
N LEU A 54 12.40 -21.17 -9.39
CA LEU A 54 12.42 -21.97 -8.16
C LEU A 54 12.02 -23.43 -8.42
N LEU A 55 11.15 -23.66 -9.40
CA LEU A 55 10.61 -24.98 -9.73
C LEU A 55 11.41 -25.71 -10.83
N ASP A 56 12.32 -25.03 -11.53
CA ASP A 56 13.24 -25.63 -12.52
C ASP A 56 14.06 -26.78 -11.93
N ALA A 57 14.35 -26.71 -10.62
CA ALA A 57 15.07 -27.75 -9.93
C ALA A 57 14.29 -29.08 -9.84
N CYS A 58 12.97 -29.07 -10.08
CA CYS A 58 12.03 -30.14 -9.75
C CYS A 58 12.22 -30.61 -8.28
N PRO A 59 11.99 -29.72 -7.30
CA PRO A 59 12.35 -29.95 -5.90
C PRO A 59 11.51 -31.04 -5.24
N THR A 60 10.27 -31.26 -5.67
CA THR A 60 9.35 -32.26 -5.11
C THR A 60 8.69 -33.09 -6.19
N ASP A 61 7.99 -34.17 -5.82
CA ASP A 61 7.27 -35.03 -6.77
C ASP A 61 5.79 -34.64 -6.91
N ARG A 62 5.21 -34.01 -5.87
CA ARG A 62 3.81 -33.54 -5.87
C ARG A 62 3.71 -32.02 -5.83
N TYR A 63 2.84 -31.46 -6.65
CA TYR A 63 2.61 -30.03 -6.79
C TYR A 63 1.11 -29.75 -6.72
N ILE A 64 0.70 -28.82 -5.86
CA ILE A 64 -0.69 -28.44 -5.68
C ILE A 64 -0.81 -26.96 -6.04
N LEU A 65 -1.58 -26.67 -7.08
CA LEU A 65 -1.86 -25.32 -7.55
C LEU A 65 -3.26 -24.93 -7.08
N VAL A 66 -3.32 -24.11 -6.04
CA VAL A 66 -4.55 -23.64 -5.42
C VAL A 66 -4.91 -22.28 -5.98
N SER A 67 -6.06 -22.19 -6.63
CA SER A 67 -6.64 -20.95 -7.10
C SER A 67 -7.74 -20.50 -6.15
N GLN A 68 -7.64 -19.29 -5.63
CA GLN A 68 -8.71 -18.67 -4.85
C GLN A 68 -9.03 -17.28 -5.42
N PRO A 69 -10.07 -17.18 -6.27
CA PRO A 69 -10.40 -15.91 -6.90
C PRO A 69 -10.81 -14.84 -5.91
N ASN A 70 -10.43 -13.59 -6.23
CA ASN A 70 -10.80 -12.38 -5.50
C ASN A 70 -10.21 -12.28 -4.07
N VAL A 71 -9.12 -12.99 -3.79
CA VAL A 71 -8.36 -12.89 -2.54
C VAL A 71 -7.37 -11.73 -2.58
N HIS A 72 -7.25 -11.00 -1.48
CA HIS A 72 -6.31 -9.90 -1.27
C HIS A 72 -5.33 -10.26 -0.14
N ALA A 73 -4.18 -9.58 -0.08
CA ALA A 73 -3.22 -9.81 1.00
C ALA A 73 -3.83 -9.60 2.40
N ALA A 74 -4.80 -8.68 2.52
CA ALA A 74 -5.50 -8.41 3.78
C ALA A 74 -6.37 -9.58 4.26
N ASP A 75 -6.81 -10.48 3.37
CA ASP A 75 -7.54 -11.68 3.77
C ASP A 75 -6.62 -12.79 4.29
N ILE A 76 -5.30 -12.64 4.14
CA ILE A 76 -4.31 -13.59 4.67
C ILE A 76 -3.67 -13.02 5.93
N ARG A 77 -3.22 -11.76 5.86
CA ARG A 77 -2.47 -11.08 6.92
C ARG A 77 -3.25 -10.99 8.22
N ASP A 78 -2.50 -10.86 9.30
CA ASP A 78 -3.04 -10.82 10.66
C ASP A 78 -4.16 -9.79 10.79
N GLY A 79 -5.32 -10.25 11.25
CA GLY A 79 -6.42 -9.39 11.66
C GLY A 79 -6.05 -8.53 12.88
N ALA A 80 -6.99 -7.70 13.35
CA ALA A 80 -6.77 -6.77 14.46
C ALA A 80 -6.20 -7.42 15.75
N ASP A 81 -6.41 -8.73 15.92
CA ASP A 81 -5.94 -9.53 17.06
C ASP A 81 -4.53 -10.12 16.88
N GLY A 82 -3.83 -9.80 15.78
CA GLY A 82 -2.52 -10.39 15.48
C GLY A 82 -2.58 -11.86 15.03
N ARG A 83 -3.76 -12.32 14.58
CA ARG A 83 -4.00 -13.70 14.12
C ARG A 83 -4.23 -13.72 12.61
N CYS A 84 -3.56 -14.62 11.92
CA CYS A 84 -3.77 -14.88 10.50
C CYS A 84 -5.23 -15.30 10.22
N ASN A 85 -5.81 -14.72 9.18
CA ASN A 85 -7.20 -14.95 8.79
C ASN A 85 -7.41 -16.31 8.09
N LEU A 86 -6.32 -16.93 7.61
CA LEU A 86 -6.28 -18.29 7.05
C LEU A 86 -5.41 -19.20 7.93
N PRO A 87 -5.92 -19.66 9.08
CA PRO A 87 -5.11 -20.39 10.07
C PRO A 87 -4.51 -21.68 9.51
N ASN A 88 -5.17 -22.40 8.60
CA ASN A 88 -4.62 -23.63 8.02
C ASN A 88 -3.48 -23.34 7.05
N LEU A 89 -3.64 -22.34 6.17
CA LEU A 89 -2.56 -21.88 5.30
C LEU A 89 -1.34 -21.42 6.12
N CYS A 90 -1.57 -20.55 7.10
CA CYS A 90 -0.50 -19.99 7.92
C CYS A 90 0.22 -21.06 8.74
N ARG A 91 -0.52 -22.04 9.28
CA ARG A 91 0.05 -23.21 9.96
C ARG A 91 0.94 -24.03 9.02
N ALA A 92 0.51 -24.28 7.79
CA ALA A 92 1.29 -25.03 6.82
C ALA A 92 2.54 -24.28 6.35
N VAL A 93 2.44 -22.97 6.11
CA VAL A 93 3.61 -22.15 5.77
C VAL A 93 4.60 -22.11 6.92
N ALA A 94 4.13 -21.96 8.17
CA ALA A 94 4.98 -21.86 9.35
C ALA A 94 5.51 -23.21 9.86
N ALA A 95 4.99 -24.33 9.38
CA ALA A 95 5.37 -25.67 9.82
C ALA A 95 6.89 -25.92 9.68
N GLU A 96 7.45 -26.74 10.58
CA GLU A 96 8.85 -27.14 10.56
C GLU A 96 9.20 -27.98 9.31
N THR A 97 8.20 -28.67 8.75
CA THR A 97 8.33 -29.44 7.50
C THR A 97 8.51 -28.54 6.27
N THR A 98 8.11 -27.27 6.34
CA THR A 98 8.25 -26.29 5.26
C THR A 98 9.65 -25.71 5.22
N ARG A 99 10.47 -26.17 4.26
CA ARG A 99 11.87 -25.77 4.08
C ARG A 99 12.06 -24.61 3.10
N GLY A 100 11.13 -24.39 2.18
CA GLY A 100 11.21 -23.31 1.19
C GLY A 100 9.95 -22.46 1.15
N ARG A 101 10.10 -21.14 1.09
CA ARG A 101 8.98 -20.18 1.09
C ARG A 101 9.27 -19.00 0.17
N PHE A 102 8.33 -18.68 -0.70
CA PHE A 102 8.37 -17.51 -1.56
C PHE A 102 6.98 -16.89 -1.61
N SER A 103 6.83 -15.65 -1.18
CA SER A 103 5.53 -14.98 -1.15
C SER A 103 5.64 -13.53 -1.60
N VAL A 104 4.64 -13.06 -2.33
CA VAL A 104 4.48 -11.66 -2.72
C VAL A 104 3.07 -11.24 -2.31
N ALA A 105 2.97 -10.18 -1.51
CA ALA A 105 1.70 -9.73 -0.95
C ALA A 105 0.77 -9.19 -2.05
N GLU A 106 1.32 -8.37 -2.95
CA GLU A 106 0.55 -7.70 -4.00
C GLU A 106 1.16 -8.03 -5.37
N VAL A 107 0.46 -8.84 -6.15
CA VAL A 107 0.79 -9.14 -7.54
C VAL A 107 -0.12 -8.36 -8.45
N ILE A 108 0.46 -7.47 -9.26
CA ILE A 108 -0.26 -6.69 -10.26
C ILE A 108 -0.45 -7.55 -11.51
N GLY A 109 -1.70 -7.64 -11.96
CA GLY A 109 -2.10 -8.43 -13.11
C GLY A 109 -2.49 -9.85 -12.73
N GLN A 110 -3.10 -10.54 -13.68
CA GLN A 110 -3.67 -11.86 -13.43
C GLN A 110 -2.60 -12.94 -13.48
N VAL A 111 -2.68 -13.87 -12.52
CA VAL A 111 -1.84 -15.06 -12.47
C VAL A 111 -2.70 -16.24 -12.92
N SER A 112 -2.33 -16.88 -14.03
CA SER A 112 -2.96 -18.14 -14.42
C SER A 112 -2.09 -19.30 -13.97
N GLY A 113 -2.70 -20.28 -13.30
CA GLY A 113 -1.92 -21.46 -12.91
C GLY A 113 -1.53 -22.37 -14.09
N LYS A 114 -2.19 -22.29 -15.26
CA LYS A 114 -1.99 -23.27 -16.34
C LYS A 114 -0.56 -23.23 -16.90
N PRO A 115 -0.01 -22.06 -17.27
CA PRO A 115 1.39 -21.94 -17.68
C PRO A 115 2.37 -22.46 -16.63
N LEU A 116 2.05 -22.31 -15.34
CA LEU A 116 2.90 -22.81 -14.25
C LEU A 116 2.85 -24.34 -14.14
N ALA A 117 1.66 -24.94 -14.30
CA ALA A 117 1.50 -26.40 -14.34
C ALA A 117 2.30 -27.02 -15.50
N ASP A 118 2.13 -26.45 -16.70
CA ASP A 118 2.82 -26.92 -17.91
C ASP A 118 4.34 -26.82 -17.74
N HIS A 119 4.83 -25.75 -17.11
CA HIS A 119 6.25 -25.56 -16.79
C HIS A 119 6.78 -26.62 -15.85
N VAL A 120 6.06 -26.92 -14.76
CA VAL A 120 6.48 -27.94 -13.78
C VAL A 120 6.59 -29.32 -14.44
N VAL A 121 5.59 -29.72 -15.23
CA VAL A 121 5.60 -31.00 -15.95
C VAL A 121 6.82 -31.07 -16.88
N ALA A 122 7.08 -30.00 -17.65
CA ALA A 122 8.20 -29.95 -18.58
C ALA A 122 9.56 -29.97 -17.87
N ALA A 123 9.74 -29.17 -16.82
CA ALA A 123 10.99 -29.07 -16.07
C ALA A 123 11.35 -30.39 -15.36
N CYS A 124 10.35 -31.05 -14.75
CA CYS A 124 10.55 -32.35 -14.13
C CYS A 124 10.83 -33.46 -15.14
N ALA A 125 10.13 -33.47 -16.28
CA ALA A 125 10.37 -34.42 -17.36
C ALA A 125 11.80 -34.30 -17.93
N ALA A 126 12.32 -33.09 -18.08
CA ALA A 126 13.71 -32.84 -18.50
C ALA A 126 14.75 -33.42 -17.53
N LYS A 127 14.36 -33.66 -16.27
CA LYS A 127 15.17 -34.31 -15.23
C LYS A 127 14.88 -35.80 -15.06
N GLY A 128 14.04 -36.38 -15.92
CA GLY A 128 13.65 -37.79 -15.85
C GLY A 128 12.70 -38.12 -14.69
N LYS A 129 12.02 -37.12 -14.11
CA LYS A 129 11.01 -37.28 -13.06
C LYS A 129 9.61 -37.07 -13.62
N VAL A 130 8.62 -37.74 -13.03
CA VAL A 130 7.20 -37.53 -13.34
C VAL A 130 6.58 -36.74 -12.18
N ALA A 131 6.29 -35.47 -12.41
CA ALA A 131 5.61 -34.62 -11.43
C ALA A 131 4.10 -34.87 -11.44
N GLN A 132 3.52 -35.02 -10.25
CA GLN A 132 2.07 -35.05 -10.05
C GLN A 132 1.61 -33.62 -9.78
N VAL A 133 0.91 -33.01 -10.75
CA VAL A 133 0.37 -31.66 -10.63
C VAL A 133 -1.15 -31.73 -10.45
N GLU A 134 -1.62 -31.27 -9.30
CA GLU A 134 -3.04 -31.18 -8.95
C GLU A 134 -3.46 -29.70 -8.95
N ARG A 135 -4.58 -29.39 -9.58
CA ARG A 135 -5.17 -28.04 -9.57
C ARG A 135 -6.42 -28.07 -8.72
N VAL A 136 -6.51 -27.13 -7.79
CA VAL A 136 -7.66 -26.97 -6.90
C VAL A 136 -8.19 -25.57 -7.08
N GLU A 137 -9.48 -25.45 -7.34
CA GLU A 137 -10.19 -24.17 -7.45
C GLU A 137 -11.09 -24.03 -6.23
N LEU A 138 -10.75 -23.09 -5.35
CA LEU A 138 -11.55 -22.75 -4.17
C LEU A 138 -12.67 -21.78 -4.55
N ALA A 139 -13.66 -21.65 -3.67
CA ALA A 139 -14.80 -20.77 -3.93
C ALA A 139 -14.35 -19.30 -4.05
N HIS A 140 -14.97 -18.57 -4.98
CA HIS A 140 -14.71 -17.16 -5.19
C HIS A 140 -15.09 -16.37 -3.94
N LEU A 141 -14.19 -15.49 -3.48
CA LEU A 141 -14.54 -14.62 -2.37
C LEU A 141 -15.54 -13.54 -2.83
N PRO A 142 -16.61 -13.28 -2.04
CA PRO A 142 -17.53 -12.15 -2.24
C PRO A 142 -16.81 -10.80 -2.35
N ALA A 143 -17.45 -9.81 -2.96
CA ALA A 143 -16.87 -8.47 -3.09
C ALA A 143 -16.54 -7.84 -1.71
N LEU A 144 -15.62 -6.88 -1.67
CA LEU A 144 -15.17 -6.21 -0.43
C LEU A 144 -16.31 -5.56 0.38
N GLY A 145 -17.44 -5.24 -0.26
CA GLY A 145 -18.65 -4.71 0.40
C GLY A 145 -19.47 -5.73 1.20
N GLU A 146 -19.22 -7.03 1.03
CA GLU A 146 -19.96 -8.13 1.67
C GLU A 146 -19.12 -8.80 2.78
N ALA A 147 -18.58 -8.01 3.73
CA ALA A 147 -17.57 -8.45 4.69
C ALA A 147 -17.92 -9.73 5.49
N GLU A 148 -19.16 -9.85 5.97
CA GLU A 148 -19.60 -11.03 6.76
C GLU A 148 -19.59 -12.31 5.93
N LYS A 149 -20.21 -12.26 4.74
CA LYS A 149 -20.22 -13.38 3.79
C LYS A 149 -18.82 -13.68 3.28
N ARG A 150 -18.00 -12.65 3.05
CA ARG A 150 -16.61 -12.82 2.65
C ARG A 150 -15.81 -13.58 3.70
N ARG A 151 -16.01 -13.27 4.98
CA ARG A 151 -15.36 -13.98 6.10
C ARG A 151 -15.83 -15.43 6.21
N GLU A 152 -17.11 -15.69 5.97
CA GLU A 152 -17.67 -17.05 5.96
C GLU A 152 -17.04 -17.90 4.84
N VAL A 153 -17.07 -17.42 3.58
CA VAL A 153 -16.47 -18.15 2.46
C VAL A 153 -14.95 -18.32 2.64
N LEU A 154 -14.27 -17.31 3.20
CA LEU A 154 -12.84 -17.39 3.51
C LEU A 154 -12.54 -18.51 4.52
N ALA A 155 -13.37 -18.65 5.56
CA ALA A 155 -13.21 -19.69 6.56
C ALA A 155 -13.49 -21.10 6.00
N ASP A 156 -14.51 -21.24 5.14
CA ASP A 156 -14.82 -22.50 4.46
C ASP A 156 -13.69 -22.92 3.52
N ASN A 157 -13.17 -21.97 2.74
CA ASN A 157 -12.01 -22.18 1.86
C ASN A 157 -10.75 -22.57 2.66
N ASP A 158 -10.48 -21.92 3.80
CA ASP A 158 -9.36 -22.31 4.67
C ASP A 158 -9.54 -23.72 5.23
N HIS A 159 -10.77 -24.11 5.58
CA HIS A 159 -11.07 -25.45 6.04
C HIS A 159 -10.82 -26.50 4.96
N GLU A 160 -11.31 -26.28 3.74
CA GLU A 160 -11.07 -27.16 2.59
C GLU A 160 -9.57 -27.28 2.26
N LEU A 161 -8.86 -26.14 2.27
CA LEU A 161 -7.40 -26.12 2.11
C LEU A 161 -6.71 -26.92 3.22
N GLY A 162 -7.17 -26.82 4.46
CA GLY A 162 -6.66 -27.61 5.58
C GLY A 162 -6.80 -29.12 5.36
N LEU A 163 -7.98 -29.57 4.92
CA LEU A 163 -8.23 -30.98 4.60
C LEU A 163 -7.33 -31.48 3.46
N LEU A 164 -7.13 -30.66 2.43
CA LEU A 164 -6.22 -30.98 1.33
C LEU A 164 -4.78 -31.14 1.81
N LEU A 165 -4.30 -30.20 2.63
CA LEU A 165 -2.94 -30.21 3.16
C LEU A 165 -2.70 -31.37 4.13
N ASP A 166 -3.68 -31.69 4.99
CA ASP A 166 -3.59 -32.80 5.93
C ASP A 166 -3.58 -34.17 5.22
N ALA A 167 -4.12 -34.25 4.00
CA ALA A 167 -4.09 -35.45 3.15
C ALA A 167 -2.77 -35.61 2.35
N LEU A 168 -1.87 -34.62 2.38
CA LEU A 168 -0.59 -34.71 1.69
C LEU A 168 0.42 -35.51 2.51
N GLU A 169 0.96 -36.56 1.90
CA GLU A 169 2.08 -37.32 2.44
C GLU A 169 3.34 -37.09 1.58
N GLY A 170 4.52 -37.15 2.21
CA GLY A 170 5.81 -37.02 1.52
C GLY A 170 6.21 -35.59 1.16
N GLU A 171 7.08 -35.45 0.14
CA GLU A 171 7.57 -34.16 -0.33
C GLU A 171 6.60 -33.53 -1.35
N TYR A 172 6.07 -32.36 -1.00
CA TYR A 172 5.15 -31.59 -1.82
C TYR A 172 5.52 -30.11 -1.89
N THR A 173 5.02 -29.45 -2.93
CA THR A 173 5.06 -28.00 -3.13
C THR A 173 3.66 -27.47 -3.39
N VAL A 174 3.27 -26.39 -2.71
CA VAL A 174 1.98 -25.75 -2.87
C VAL A 174 2.18 -24.33 -3.40
N VAL A 175 1.36 -23.96 -4.38
CA VAL A 175 1.30 -22.60 -4.91
C VAL A 175 -0.13 -22.12 -4.82
N MET A 176 -0.37 -21.07 -4.05
CA MET A 176 -1.64 -20.38 -3.92
C MET A 176 -1.58 -19.03 -4.65
N PHE A 177 -2.59 -18.76 -5.48
CA PHE A 177 -2.71 -17.53 -6.25
C PHE A 177 -4.20 -17.21 -6.49
N SER A 178 -4.49 -15.98 -6.95
CA SER A 178 -5.81 -15.64 -7.48
C SER A 178 -5.80 -15.79 -8.99
N ASP A 179 -6.66 -16.66 -9.53
CA ASP A 179 -6.98 -16.64 -10.96
C ASP A 179 -7.75 -15.36 -11.34
N PRO A 180 -7.84 -15.05 -12.66
CA PRO A 180 -8.71 -14.00 -13.18
C PRO A 180 -10.12 -14.12 -12.59
N ASN A 181 -10.52 -13.14 -11.80
CA ASN A 181 -11.92 -12.99 -11.49
C ASN A 181 -12.61 -12.41 -12.75
N GLU A 182 -13.84 -12.82 -13.06
CA GLU A 182 -14.70 -12.13 -14.03
C GLU A 182 -15.13 -10.73 -13.56
N PHE A 183 -14.42 -10.17 -12.57
CA PHE A 183 -14.61 -8.81 -12.13
C PHE A 183 -14.16 -7.89 -13.27
N LYS A 184 -15.15 -7.28 -13.94
CA LYS A 184 -14.90 -6.04 -14.66
C LYS A 184 -14.38 -5.05 -13.63
N ALA A 185 -13.10 -4.68 -13.74
CA ALA A 185 -12.55 -3.56 -13.00
C ALA A 185 -13.58 -2.41 -13.10
N TYR A 186 -13.87 -1.78 -11.97
CA TYR A 186 -14.70 -0.58 -11.97
C TYR A 186 -14.01 0.44 -12.89
N GLU A 187 -14.43 0.52 -14.14
CA GLU A 187 -14.12 1.66 -14.97
C GLU A 187 -14.98 2.78 -14.40
N PRO A 188 -14.38 3.81 -13.78
CA PRO A 188 -15.13 5.00 -13.47
C PRO A 188 -15.69 5.53 -14.80
N GLU A 189 -16.99 5.34 -15.02
CA GLU A 189 -17.75 6.21 -15.89
C GLU A 189 -17.72 7.60 -15.24
N PHE A 190 -16.62 8.30 -15.45
CA PHE A 190 -16.64 9.74 -15.34
C PHE A 190 -17.68 10.18 -16.37
N ALA A 191 -18.81 10.68 -15.90
CA ALA A 191 -19.67 11.49 -16.75
C ALA A 191 -18.74 12.42 -17.54
N GLU A 192 -18.88 12.42 -18.88
CA GLU A 192 -18.06 13.21 -19.80
C GLU A 192 -17.64 14.51 -19.11
N PRO A 193 -16.35 14.90 -19.16
CA PRO A 193 -15.86 16.05 -18.43
C PRO A 193 -16.81 17.20 -18.70
N VAL A 194 -17.64 17.51 -17.71
CA VAL A 194 -18.60 18.60 -17.83
C VAL A 194 -17.67 19.79 -17.98
N HIS A 195 -17.56 20.29 -19.20
CA HIS A 195 -16.86 21.51 -19.50
C HIS A 195 -17.57 22.56 -18.65
N MET A 196 -17.06 22.77 -17.45
CA MET A 196 -17.39 23.91 -16.62
C MET A 196 -16.70 25.07 -17.30
N ASP A 197 -17.33 25.56 -18.37
CA ASP A 197 -17.07 26.89 -18.87
C ASP A 197 -17.26 27.82 -17.69
N LEU A 198 -16.15 28.33 -17.17
CA LEU A 198 -16.10 29.26 -16.07
C LEU A 198 -16.70 30.57 -16.60
N LYS A 199 -18.03 30.66 -16.59
CA LYS A 199 -18.77 31.84 -17.03
C LYS A 199 -18.54 32.92 -15.99
N ARG A 200 -17.51 33.73 -16.25
CA ARG A 200 -17.16 34.93 -15.49
C ARG A 200 -18.24 35.98 -15.76
N HIS A 201 -19.42 35.82 -15.16
CA HIS A 201 -20.38 36.91 -15.04
C HIS A 201 -19.96 37.77 -13.85
N ALA A 202 -19.15 38.78 -14.15
CA ALA A 202 -19.33 40.06 -13.50
C ALA A 202 -20.69 40.59 -13.98
N ASP A 203 -21.63 40.70 -13.04
CA ASP A 203 -22.57 41.83 -12.90
C ASP A 203 -23.71 41.41 -11.96
N GLU A 204 -23.59 41.96 -10.74
CA GLU A 204 -24.63 42.53 -9.88
C GLU A 204 -26.09 42.01 -9.90
N GLU A 205 -26.53 41.72 -8.67
CA GLU A 205 -27.87 41.84 -8.11
C GLU A 205 -28.91 40.67 -8.17
N LEU A 206 -29.31 40.29 -6.95
CA LEU A 206 -30.64 39.83 -6.53
C LEU A 206 -31.14 38.44 -6.98
N SER A 207 -30.86 37.43 -6.15
CA SER A 207 -31.92 36.65 -5.47
C SER A 207 -31.32 35.53 -4.60
N PHE A 208 -31.17 35.81 -3.31
CA PHE A 208 -31.12 34.77 -2.28
C PHE A 208 -32.50 34.09 -2.20
N ALA A 209 -32.70 33.01 -2.96
CA ALA A 209 -33.87 32.15 -2.82
C ALA A 209 -33.45 30.69 -2.99
N GLY A 210 -33.22 30.00 -1.87
CA GLY A 210 -32.95 28.56 -1.91
C GLY A 210 -32.29 27.90 -0.69
N ILE A 211 -32.24 28.54 0.49
CA ILE A 211 -31.86 27.80 1.71
C ILE A 211 -33.04 26.91 2.11
N ARG A 212 -33.08 25.70 1.54
CA ARG A 212 -33.84 24.59 2.11
C ARG A 212 -33.22 24.26 3.46
N ARG A 213 -33.83 24.76 4.54
CA ARG A 213 -33.76 24.13 5.86
C ARG A 213 -34.18 22.67 5.69
N LYS A 214 -33.23 21.73 5.78
CA LYS A 214 -33.55 20.32 5.96
C LYS A 214 -33.30 19.93 7.42
N SER A 215 -34.26 19.17 7.91
CA SER A 215 -34.58 18.88 9.29
C SER A 215 -33.45 18.27 10.10
N ASN A 216 -33.48 18.60 11.39
CA ASN A 216 -32.88 17.88 12.48
C ASN A 216 -33.29 16.40 12.40
N SER A 217 -32.43 15.58 11.79
CA SER A 217 -32.52 14.12 11.82
C SER A 217 -31.21 13.63 12.40
N THR A 218 -31.29 12.87 13.48
CA THR A 218 -30.18 12.17 14.10
C THR A 218 -29.65 11.14 13.11
N SER A 219 -28.76 11.57 12.23
CA SER A 219 -28.13 10.71 11.24
C SER A 219 -27.03 9.88 11.91
N SER A 220 -27.25 8.57 11.93
CA SER A 220 -26.24 7.55 12.26
C SER A 220 -25.31 7.31 11.05
N LEU A 221 -24.68 8.38 10.57
CA LEU A 221 -23.65 8.29 9.54
C LEU A 221 -22.33 7.84 10.18
N PRO A 222 -21.51 7.04 9.49
CA PRO A 222 -20.27 6.49 10.03
C PRO A 222 -19.36 7.59 10.59
N LEU A 223 -18.67 7.28 11.68
CA LEU A 223 -17.90 8.23 12.53
C LEU A 223 -16.91 9.13 11.75
N PHE A 224 -16.50 8.72 10.56
CA PHE A 224 -15.53 9.40 9.71
C PHE A 224 -16.12 10.53 8.85
N GLU A 225 -17.44 10.63 8.70
CA GLU A 225 -18.07 11.80 8.05
C GLU A 225 -18.09 13.03 8.97
N LYS A 226 -17.93 12.83 10.29
CA LYS A 226 -17.89 13.90 11.30
C LYS A 226 -16.49 14.41 11.64
N TYR A 227 -15.42 13.81 11.12
CA TYR A 227 -14.06 14.22 11.45
C TYR A 227 -13.53 15.29 10.50
N GLN A 228 -13.76 16.56 10.85
CA GLN A 228 -13.18 17.72 10.17
C GLN A 228 -11.86 18.13 10.86
N PHE A 229 -10.79 17.34 10.65
CA PHE A 229 -9.47 17.59 11.29
C PHE A 229 -8.89 18.99 10.99
N PHE A 230 -9.23 19.56 9.84
CA PHE A 230 -8.90 20.93 9.46
C PHE A 230 -10.19 21.68 9.12
N THR A 231 -10.80 22.30 10.13
CA THR A 231 -11.83 23.30 9.84
C THR A 231 -11.19 24.46 9.06
N PRO A 232 -11.92 25.13 8.14
CA PRO A 232 -11.41 26.28 7.40
C PRO A 232 -10.75 27.34 8.31
N ALA A 233 -11.26 27.48 9.54
CA ALA A 233 -10.71 28.35 10.56
C ALA A 233 -9.36 27.86 11.12
N VAL A 234 -9.22 26.57 11.42
CA VAL A 234 -7.94 26.00 11.91
C VAL A 234 -6.86 26.09 10.83
N PHE A 235 -7.21 25.79 9.58
CA PHE A 235 -6.27 25.86 8.47
C PHE A 235 -5.81 27.29 8.17
N SER A 236 -6.74 28.24 8.10
CA SER A 236 -6.39 29.66 7.92
C SER A 236 -5.63 30.24 9.12
N GLY A 237 -5.96 29.80 10.34
CA GLY A 237 -5.24 30.18 11.56
C GLY A 237 -3.78 29.69 11.56
N LEU A 238 -3.53 28.47 11.09
CA LEU A 238 -2.17 27.90 11.01
C LEU A 238 -1.33 28.64 9.96
N ILE A 239 -1.92 29.02 8.82
CA ILE A 239 -1.27 29.87 7.82
C ILE A 239 -0.91 31.24 8.41
N ALA A 240 -1.85 31.89 9.10
CA ALA A 240 -1.61 33.18 9.74
C ALA A 240 -0.50 33.09 10.81
N LEU A 241 -0.50 32.03 11.62
CA LEU A 241 0.53 31.76 12.64
C LEU A 241 1.93 31.65 12.00
N ILE A 242 2.06 30.93 10.88
CA ILE A 242 3.33 30.80 10.17
C ILE A 242 3.83 32.17 9.70
N VAL A 243 2.96 32.99 9.09
CA VAL A 243 3.33 34.35 8.64
C VAL A 243 3.75 35.24 9.82
N LEU A 244 3.08 35.14 10.96
CA LEU A 244 3.41 35.94 12.14
C LEU A 244 4.76 35.50 12.74
N MET A 245 5.03 34.20 12.77
CA MET A 245 6.30 33.64 13.26
C MET A 245 7.49 34.00 12.36
N THR A 246 7.31 34.11 11.05
CA THR A 246 8.40 34.55 10.15
C THR A 246 8.76 36.02 10.39
N ILE A 247 7.76 36.89 10.52
CA ILE A 247 7.99 38.31 10.83
C ILE A 247 8.67 38.48 12.19
N LEU A 248 8.18 37.75 13.21
CA LEU A 248 8.79 37.74 14.54
C LEU A 248 10.23 37.24 14.51
N GLY A 249 10.50 36.17 13.77
CA GLY A 249 11.84 35.61 13.63
C GLY A 249 12.83 36.58 13.00
N VAL A 250 12.41 37.34 11.99
CA VAL A 250 13.24 38.41 11.39
C VAL A 250 13.46 39.54 12.40
N GLY A 251 12.42 39.94 13.14
CA GLY A 251 12.53 40.97 14.19
C GLY A 251 13.51 40.60 15.29
N LEU A 252 13.48 39.35 15.77
CA LEU A 252 14.43 38.86 16.78
C LEU A 252 15.87 38.83 16.26
N LYS A 253 16.08 38.46 14.99
CA LYS A 253 17.42 38.50 14.38
C LYS A 253 17.95 39.93 14.27
N ALA A 254 17.09 40.90 13.94
CA ALA A 254 17.48 42.31 13.87
C ALA A 254 17.87 42.86 15.26
N LEU A 255 17.11 42.50 16.30
CA LEU A 255 17.42 42.89 17.69
C LEU A 255 18.71 42.23 18.19
N ALA A 256 18.94 40.96 17.88
CA ALA A 256 20.15 40.25 18.26
C ALA A 256 21.41 40.78 17.55
N SER A 257 21.25 41.45 16.40
CA SER A 257 22.36 42.04 15.62
C SER A 257 22.79 43.42 16.12
N LEU A 258 22.14 43.98 17.13
CA LEU A 258 22.53 45.27 17.70
C LEU A 258 23.77 45.08 18.58
N GLU A 259 24.93 45.30 17.98
CA GLU A 259 26.18 45.44 18.72
C GLU A 259 26.35 46.90 19.16
N VAL A 260 26.62 47.09 20.46
CA VAL A 260 26.96 48.41 21.00
C VAL A 260 28.44 48.63 20.74
N SER A 261 28.78 49.68 19.98
CA SER A 261 30.19 50.04 19.74
C SER A 261 30.79 50.64 21.00
N TYR A 262 31.48 49.80 21.77
CA TYR A 262 32.21 50.21 22.98
C TYR A 262 33.43 51.10 22.66
N GLY A 263 33.86 51.19 21.39
CA GLY A 263 34.97 52.05 20.97
C GLY A 263 34.70 53.56 21.08
N ALA A 264 33.43 53.99 21.21
CA ALA A 264 33.09 55.39 21.50
C ALA A 264 33.23 55.75 23.00
N PHE A 265 33.36 54.73 23.86
CA PHE A 265 33.59 54.90 25.30
C PHE A 265 35.05 54.68 25.71
N ASP A 266 35.88 54.12 24.82
CA ASP A 266 37.31 54.07 25.03
C ASP A 266 37.94 55.44 24.73
N LYS A 267 38.56 56.01 25.75
CA LYS A 267 39.31 57.26 25.62
C LYS A 267 40.56 56.96 24.81
N GLU A 268 40.61 57.46 23.57
CA GLU A 268 41.78 57.48 22.69
C GLU A 268 43.04 57.94 23.46
N MET A 269 43.88 56.99 23.87
CA MET A 269 45.22 57.22 24.43
C MET A 269 46.30 56.96 23.35
N GLY A 270 45.96 57.26 22.09
CA GLY A 270 46.92 57.22 20.98
C GLY A 270 47.86 58.44 21.00
N PRO A 271 49.09 58.33 20.46
CA PRO A 271 50.13 59.38 20.51
C PRO A 271 49.73 60.71 19.83
N ALA A 272 48.59 60.79 19.15
CA ALA A 272 48.00 62.02 18.65
C ALA A 272 47.36 62.91 19.74
N ALA A 273 47.06 62.38 20.93
CA ALA A 273 46.46 63.13 22.04
C ALA A 273 47.45 64.04 22.80
N GLN A 274 48.76 63.88 22.61
CA GLN A 274 49.79 64.68 23.30
C GLN A 274 50.20 65.97 22.57
N LYS A 275 49.64 66.29 21.39
CA LYS A 275 50.02 67.48 20.61
C LYS A 275 49.25 68.78 20.94
N LYS A 276 48.66 68.87 22.13
CA LYS A 276 48.02 70.10 22.63
C LYS A 276 48.50 70.50 24.02
N GLN A 277 49.82 70.58 24.22
CA GLN A 277 50.40 71.47 25.25
C GLN A 277 51.71 72.04 24.69
N GLY A 278 51.67 73.33 24.37
CA GLY A 278 52.75 74.13 23.78
C GLY A 278 52.18 75.49 23.43
#